data_AF-A0A3L6P3X3-F1
#
_entry.id   AF-A0A3L6P3X3-F1
#
_cell.length_a   1.000
_cell.length_b   1.000
_cell.length_c   1.000
_cell.angle_alpha   90.00
_cell.angle_beta   90.00
_cell.angle_gamma   90.00
#
_symmetry.space_group_name_H-M   'P 1'
#
loop_
_entity.id
_entity.type
_entity.pdbx_description
1 polymer ?
#
loop_
_entity_poly.entity_id
_entity_poly.type
_entity_poly.pdbx_seq_one_letter_code
_entity_poly.pdbx_strand_id
1 'polypeptide(L)'
;MVQREFGLRLCARPGDSLYSRLSVNTQFTSKVALIAKVGKNNFSPPPEVESVVVRLEPRPEVPAANIQELDGMLRICFSRKNKTLRASFIDSEELCQRNWITWAAMDPEKVSEQDLQFFRDSEDTIDAHQSVCGIPVSKATLKSFIRSKIEHVLEETELSEARSAKCDENDFLRLLLAFRENNIYFT
;
A
#
# COMPACT_ATOMS: atom_id res chain seq x y z
N MET A 1 7.22 1.97 27.05
CA MET A 1 6.52 3.24 27.35
C MET A 1 6.85 4.22 26.24
N VAL A 2 5.88 5.00 25.77
CA VAL A 2 6.02 5.94 24.63
C VAL A 2 5.26 7.24 24.92
N GLN A 3 5.48 8.28 24.13
CA GLN A 3 4.67 9.50 24.19
C GLN A 3 3.18 9.18 23.95
N ARG A 4 2.28 9.92 24.61
CA ARG A 4 0.84 9.67 24.58
C ARG A 4 0.27 9.65 23.17
N GLU A 5 0.60 10.64 22.33
CA GLU A 5 0.09 10.68 20.95
C GLU A 5 0.55 9.48 20.13
N PHE A 6 1.82 9.10 20.26
CA PHE A 6 2.38 7.92 19.58
C PHE A 6 1.66 6.64 20.00
N GLY A 7 1.45 6.44 21.31
CA GLY A 7 0.72 5.27 21.80
C GLY A 7 -0.75 5.23 21.37
N LEU A 8 -1.42 6.40 21.31
CA LEU A 8 -2.77 6.50 20.75
C LEU A 8 -2.79 6.19 19.25
N ARG A 9 -1.77 6.62 18.50
CA ARG A 9 -1.63 6.34 17.07
C ARG A 9 -1.43 4.84 16.80
N LEU A 10 -0.64 4.14 17.62
CA LEU A 10 -0.48 2.69 17.53
C LEU A 10 -1.82 1.95 17.70
N CYS A 11 -2.68 2.43 18.59
CA CYS A 11 -3.96 1.80 18.93
C CYS A 11 -5.16 2.33 18.11
N ALA A 12 -4.95 3.33 17.25
CA ALA A 12 -6.01 3.96 16.48
C ALA A 12 -6.64 2.94 15.51
N ARG A 13 -7.97 2.95 15.42
CA ARG A 13 -8.76 2.05 14.57
C ARG A 13 -9.17 2.75 13.27
N PRO A 14 -9.59 2.00 12.23
CA PRO A 14 -10.18 2.59 11.04
C PRO A 14 -11.30 3.57 11.40
N GLY A 15 -11.27 4.77 10.81
CA GLY A 15 -12.16 5.88 11.09
C GLY A 15 -11.62 6.89 12.10
N ASP A 16 -10.65 6.52 12.95
CA ASP A 16 -10.07 7.43 13.93
C ASP A 16 -9.22 8.52 13.28
N SER A 17 -9.22 9.71 13.89
CA SER A 17 -8.40 10.84 13.42
C SER A 17 -6.90 10.51 13.42
N LEU A 18 -6.44 9.73 14.38
CA LEU A 18 -5.05 9.29 14.51
C LEU A 18 -4.73 8.03 13.69
N TYR A 19 -5.70 7.41 13.01
CA TYR A 19 -5.44 6.22 12.20
C TYR A 19 -4.46 6.54 11.06
N SER A 20 -3.44 5.68 10.90
CA SER A 20 -2.31 5.93 10.02
C SER A 20 -1.65 4.63 9.58
N ARG A 21 -0.70 4.72 8.63
CA ARG A 21 0.15 3.59 8.23
C ARG A 21 0.79 2.87 9.42
N LEU A 22 1.22 3.62 10.45
CA LEU A 22 1.78 3.06 11.68
C LEU A 22 0.78 2.17 12.41
N SER A 23 -0.50 2.59 12.45
CA SER A 23 -1.58 1.83 13.08
C SER A 23 -1.75 0.49 12.38
N VAL A 24 -1.86 0.49 11.04
CA VAL A 24 -2.02 -0.72 10.23
C VAL A 24 -0.85 -1.67 10.40
N ASN A 25 0.39 -1.21 10.17
CA ASN A 25 1.58 -2.08 10.27
C ASN A 25 1.74 -2.72 11.64
N THR A 26 1.48 -1.96 12.70
CA THR A 26 1.60 -2.48 14.07
C THR A 26 0.50 -3.50 14.34
N GLN A 27 -0.74 -3.20 13.94
CA GLN A 27 -1.89 -4.07 14.22
C GLN A 27 -1.89 -5.34 13.36
N PHE A 28 -1.28 -5.28 12.17
CA PHE A 28 -1.04 -6.42 11.29
C PHE A 28 -0.18 -7.50 11.97
N THR A 29 0.89 -7.08 12.65
CA THR A 29 1.85 -8.01 13.26
C THR A 29 1.58 -8.29 14.73
N SER A 30 0.84 -7.42 15.42
CA SER A 30 0.67 -7.48 16.88
C SER A 30 -0.72 -7.04 17.33
N LYS A 31 -1.22 -7.62 18.42
CA LYS A 31 -2.32 -7.02 19.19
C LYS A 31 -1.76 -5.87 20.02
N VAL A 32 -2.42 -4.71 19.95
CA VAL A 32 -1.96 -3.47 20.59
C VAL A 32 -2.97 -3.03 21.64
N ALA A 33 -2.51 -2.78 22.87
CA ALA A 33 -3.37 -2.30 23.95
C ALA A 33 -2.71 -1.19 24.77
N LEU A 34 -3.47 -0.15 25.11
CA LEU A 34 -3.07 0.86 26.10
C LEU A 34 -3.30 0.31 27.51
N ILE A 35 -2.23 0.25 28.31
CA ILE A 35 -2.26 -0.32 29.65
C ILE A 35 -2.42 0.75 30.72
N ALA A 36 -1.65 1.84 30.61
CA ALA A 36 -1.65 2.90 31.61
C ALA A 36 -1.24 4.25 31.02
N LYS A 37 -1.73 5.33 31.62
CA LYS A 37 -1.25 6.70 31.40
C LYS A 37 -0.18 7.01 32.45
N VAL A 38 0.89 7.68 32.04
CA VAL A 38 1.99 8.08 32.93
C VAL A 38 2.16 9.58 32.82
N GLY A 39 1.86 10.27 33.93
CA GLY A 39 1.96 11.72 34.06
C GLY A 39 3.40 12.20 33.87
N LYS A 40 3.62 13.31 33.16
CA LYS A 40 4.97 13.90 32.98
C LYS A 40 5.72 14.21 34.30
N ASN A 41 5.00 14.47 35.38
CA ASN A 41 5.60 14.73 36.71
C ASN A 41 6.19 13.48 37.37
N ASN A 42 6.00 12.29 36.79
CA ASN A 42 6.62 11.04 37.27
C ASN A 42 8.04 10.83 36.69
N PHE A 43 8.56 11.79 35.94
CA PHE A 43 9.89 11.74 35.32
C PHE A 43 10.80 12.82 35.92
N SER A 44 12.12 12.59 35.87
CA SER A 44 13.13 13.56 36.30
C SER A 44 14.27 13.62 35.27
N PRO A 45 14.46 14.75 34.56
CA PRO A 45 13.59 15.94 34.55
C PRO A 45 12.22 15.66 33.89
N PRO A 46 11.16 16.43 34.24
CA PRO A 46 9.84 16.27 33.62
C PRO A 46 9.88 16.61 32.11
N PRO A 47 9.35 15.76 31.22
CA PRO A 47 9.19 16.08 29.80
C PRO A 47 8.03 17.06 29.57
N GLU A 48 7.96 17.63 28.36
CA GLU A 48 6.87 18.54 27.98
C GLU A 48 5.52 17.84 27.75
N VAL A 49 5.56 16.55 27.38
CA VAL A 49 4.40 15.77 26.94
C VAL A 49 4.11 14.58 27.85
N GLU A 50 2.85 14.14 27.86
CA GLU A 50 2.41 12.96 28.59
C GLU A 50 2.90 11.65 27.96
N SER A 51 3.00 10.60 28.77
CA SER A 51 3.40 9.26 28.34
C SER A 51 2.30 8.22 28.53
N VAL A 52 2.42 7.10 27.83
CA VAL A 52 1.56 5.92 27.97
C VAL A 52 2.36 4.63 27.91
N VAL A 53 1.87 3.62 28.61
CA VAL A 53 2.37 2.24 28.51
C VAL A 53 1.49 1.51 27.49
N VAL A 54 2.11 0.97 26.46
CA VAL A 54 1.48 0.15 25.42
C VAL A 54 2.00 -1.27 25.54
N ARG A 55 1.11 -2.25 25.46
CA ARG A 55 1.44 -3.67 25.32
C ARG A 55 1.30 -4.06 23.86
N LEU A 56 2.36 -4.68 23.33
CA LEU A 56 2.39 -5.31 22.02
C LEU A 56 2.50 -6.81 22.23
N GLU A 57 1.52 -7.55 21.77
CA GLU A 57 1.54 -9.01 21.74
C GLU A 57 1.65 -9.45 20.28
N PRO A 58 2.82 -9.92 19.81
CA PRO A 58 2.96 -10.44 18.46
C PRO A 58 1.90 -11.49 18.16
N ARG A 59 1.29 -11.42 16.98
CA ARG A 59 0.33 -12.44 16.55
C ARG A 59 1.08 -13.74 16.26
N PRO A 60 0.56 -14.90 16.70
CA PRO A 60 1.20 -16.19 16.45
C PRO A 60 1.23 -16.55 14.97
N GLU A 61 0.20 -16.12 14.22
CA GLU A 61 0.09 -16.28 12.78
C GLU A 61 -0.01 -14.88 12.17
N VAL A 62 1.06 -14.47 11.50
CA VAL A 62 1.04 -13.32 10.59
C VAL A 62 0.59 -13.87 9.24
N PRO A 63 -0.43 -13.28 8.58
CA PRO A 63 -0.82 -13.70 7.24
C PRO A 63 0.42 -13.78 6.33
N ALA A 64 0.45 -14.74 5.41
CA ALA A 64 1.58 -14.96 4.49
C ALA A 64 1.75 -13.85 3.43
N ALA A 65 1.56 -12.60 3.83
CA ALA A 65 1.84 -11.42 3.05
C ALA A 65 3.31 -11.01 3.26
N ASN A 66 3.95 -10.57 2.18
CA ASN A 66 5.25 -9.93 2.29
C ASN A 66 5.08 -8.58 2.99
N ILE A 67 5.59 -8.45 4.23
CA ILE A 67 5.46 -7.25 5.05
C ILE A 67 6.08 -6.02 4.35
N GLN A 68 7.17 -6.19 3.60
CA GLN A 68 7.81 -5.09 2.88
C GLN A 68 6.90 -4.58 1.77
N GLU A 69 6.28 -5.49 1.03
CA GLU A 69 5.36 -5.16 -0.04
C GLU A 69 4.08 -4.49 0.49
N LEU A 70 3.54 -5.01 1.60
CA LEU A 70 2.41 -4.39 2.29
C LEU A 70 2.77 -2.96 2.72
N ASP A 71 3.94 -2.72 3.32
CA ASP A 71 4.36 -1.37 3.73
C ASP A 71 4.52 -0.43 2.52
N GLY A 72 5.07 -0.94 1.42
CA GLY A 72 5.20 -0.20 0.15
C GLY A 72 3.85 0.24 -0.40
N MET A 73 2.86 -0.65 -0.42
CA MET A 73 1.50 -0.32 -0.84
C MET A 73 0.83 0.66 0.13
N LEU A 74 0.95 0.43 1.45
CA LEU A 74 0.37 1.30 2.47
C LEU A 74 0.95 2.72 2.41
N ARG A 75 2.19 2.89 1.94
CA ARG A 75 2.77 4.21 1.70
C ARG A 75 1.99 4.99 0.64
N ILE A 76 1.52 4.34 -0.42
CA ILE A 76 0.64 4.94 -1.44
C ILE A 76 -0.71 5.27 -0.80
N CYS A 77 -1.35 4.29 -0.15
CA CYS A 77 -2.67 4.44 0.46
C CYS A 77 -2.72 5.57 1.49
N PHE A 78 -1.70 5.73 2.32
CA PHE A 78 -1.68 6.72 3.41
C PHE A 78 -0.98 8.05 3.05
N SER A 79 -0.51 8.23 1.82
CA SER A 79 -0.02 9.52 1.31
C SER A 79 -1.05 10.63 1.54
N ARG A 80 -2.31 10.36 1.19
CA ARG A 80 -3.47 11.22 1.48
C ARG A 80 -4.65 10.36 1.92
N LYS A 81 -4.64 9.91 3.18
CA LYS A 81 -5.62 8.94 3.72
C LYS A 81 -7.11 9.27 3.55
N ASN A 82 -7.46 10.53 3.31
CA ASN A 82 -8.83 11.01 3.11
C ASN A 82 -9.25 11.13 1.63
N LYS A 83 -8.32 10.94 0.69
CA LYS A 83 -8.64 10.75 -0.73
C LYS A 83 -9.12 9.32 -0.95
N THR A 84 -9.82 9.11 -2.07
CA THR A 84 -10.18 7.76 -2.51
C THR A 84 -8.91 6.97 -2.86
N LEU A 85 -8.97 5.65 -2.73
CA LEU A 85 -7.87 4.77 -3.12
C LEU A 85 -7.60 4.89 -4.62
N ARG A 86 -8.63 5.00 -5.46
CA ARG A 86 -8.48 5.31 -6.89
C ARG A 86 -7.61 6.53 -7.13
N ALA A 87 -7.92 7.66 -6.49
CA ALA A 87 -7.10 8.86 -6.65
C ALA A 87 -5.65 8.63 -6.19
N SER A 88 -5.45 7.91 -5.09
CA SER A 88 -4.12 7.66 -4.50
C SER A 88 -3.22 6.81 -5.41
N PHE A 89 -3.77 5.77 -6.06
CA PHE A 89 -3.03 4.93 -7.00
C PHE A 89 -2.81 5.60 -8.36
N ILE A 90 -3.79 6.37 -8.87
CA ILE A 90 -3.60 7.15 -10.11
C ILE A 90 -2.51 8.22 -9.92
N ASP A 91 -2.47 8.88 -8.76
CA ASP A 91 -1.38 9.81 -8.42
C ASP A 91 0.00 9.12 -8.34
N SER A 92 0.03 7.79 -8.14
CA SER A 92 1.24 6.98 -7.99
C SER A 92 1.46 6.00 -9.17
N GLU A 93 0.83 6.27 -10.32
CA GLU A 93 0.83 5.36 -11.49
C GLU A 93 2.24 5.09 -12.01
N GLU A 94 3.14 6.08 -11.99
CA GLU A 94 4.49 5.97 -12.53
C GLU A 94 5.36 5.00 -11.70
N LEU A 95 5.11 4.93 -10.39
CA LEU A 95 5.74 3.94 -9.52
C LEU A 95 5.24 2.53 -9.87
N CYS A 96 3.92 2.35 -10.02
CA CYS A 96 3.32 1.07 -10.38
C CYS A 96 3.84 0.59 -11.75
N GLN A 97 3.94 1.51 -12.72
CA GLN A 97 4.51 1.27 -14.04
C GLN A 97 5.95 0.76 -13.95
N ARG A 98 6.82 1.45 -13.21
CA ARG A 98 8.22 1.06 -13.05
C ARG A 98 8.36 -0.32 -12.40
N ASN A 99 7.56 -0.59 -11.38
CA ASN A 99 7.60 -1.86 -10.66
C ASN A 99 7.10 -3.00 -11.55
N TRP A 100 6.05 -2.77 -12.34
CA TRP A 100 5.55 -3.74 -13.32
C TRP A 100 6.58 -4.05 -14.41
N ILE A 101 7.26 -3.04 -14.97
CA ILE A 101 8.34 -3.26 -15.95
C ILE A 101 9.48 -4.08 -15.35
N THR A 102 9.90 -3.72 -14.13
CA THR A 102 10.98 -4.44 -13.43
C THR A 102 10.61 -5.92 -13.26
N TRP A 103 9.39 -6.20 -12.83
CA TRP A 103 8.89 -7.57 -12.73
C TRP A 103 8.87 -8.29 -14.08
N ALA A 104 8.31 -7.67 -15.12
CA ALA A 104 8.22 -8.25 -16.46
C ALA A 104 9.62 -8.54 -17.06
N ALA A 105 10.63 -7.76 -16.70
CA ALA A 105 12.01 -8.01 -17.09
C ALA A 105 12.67 -9.15 -16.30
N MET A 106 12.27 -9.37 -15.04
CA MET A 106 12.77 -10.45 -14.19
C MET A 106 12.15 -11.81 -14.54
N ASP A 107 10.85 -11.83 -14.88
CA ASP A 107 10.08 -13.04 -15.15
C ASP A 107 9.32 -12.92 -16.49
N PRO A 108 10.00 -12.80 -17.64
CA PRO A 108 9.35 -12.57 -18.95
C PRO A 108 8.37 -13.69 -19.33
N GLU A 109 8.64 -14.94 -18.92
CA GLU A 109 7.79 -16.11 -19.18
C GLU A 109 6.46 -16.08 -18.42
N LYS A 110 6.34 -15.24 -17.38
CA LYS A 110 5.12 -15.10 -16.57
C LYS A 110 4.22 -13.96 -17.05
N VAL A 111 4.67 -13.13 -17.99
CA VAL A 111 3.84 -12.07 -18.58
C VAL A 111 2.73 -12.73 -19.39
N SER A 112 1.48 -12.35 -19.13
CA SER A 112 0.35 -12.99 -19.80
C SER A 112 0.31 -12.63 -21.29
N GLU A 113 -0.15 -13.56 -22.13
CA GLU A 113 -0.34 -13.26 -23.57
C GLU A 113 -1.36 -12.14 -23.80
N GLN A 114 -2.33 -11.96 -22.90
CA GLN A 114 -3.27 -10.84 -22.96
C GLN A 114 -2.55 -9.49 -22.81
N ASP A 115 -1.60 -9.41 -21.88
CA ASP A 115 -0.79 -8.21 -21.68
C ASP A 115 0.13 -7.95 -22.88
N LEU A 116 0.75 -8.99 -23.44
CA LEU A 116 1.56 -8.87 -24.65
C LEU A 116 0.73 -8.43 -25.86
N GLN A 117 -0.48 -8.96 -26.00
CA GLN A 117 -1.39 -8.62 -27.08
C GLN A 117 -1.83 -7.15 -26.99
N PHE A 118 -2.09 -6.63 -25.79
CA PHE A 118 -2.37 -5.20 -25.58
C PHE A 118 -1.29 -4.30 -26.18
N PHE A 119 -0.01 -4.66 -26.02
CA PHE A 119 1.10 -3.88 -26.58
C PHE A 119 1.27 -4.08 -28.09
N ARG A 120 1.01 -5.28 -28.62
CA ARG A 120 1.05 -5.54 -30.08
C ARG A 120 -0.04 -4.79 -30.84
N ASP A 121 -1.22 -4.66 -30.22
CA ASP A 121 -2.36 -3.97 -30.79
C ASP A 121 -2.22 -2.44 -30.70
N SER A 122 -1.30 -1.94 -29.86
CA SER A 122 -1.02 -0.52 -29.81
C SER A 122 -0.18 -0.09 -31.02
N GLU A 123 -0.80 0.64 -31.94
CA GLU A 123 -0.13 1.16 -33.14
C GLU A 123 0.89 2.28 -32.85
N ASP A 124 0.93 2.77 -31.59
CA ASP A 124 1.83 3.83 -31.14
C ASP A 124 3.24 3.31 -30.81
N THR A 125 4.07 3.14 -31.85
CA THR A 125 5.53 2.95 -31.71
C THR A 125 6.31 4.26 -31.72
N ILE A 126 5.62 5.38 -31.96
CA ILE A 126 6.21 6.73 -31.95
C ILE A 126 6.71 7.01 -30.52
N ASP A 127 7.98 7.37 -30.37
CA ASP A 127 8.68 7.60 -29.09
C ASP A 127 8.86 6.38 -28.17
N ALA A 128 8.90 5.16 -28.72
CA ALA A 128 9.22 3.96 -27.96
C ALA A 128 10.70 3.95 -27.51
N HIS A 129 10.96 4.39 -26.28
CA HIS A 129 12.27 4.31 -25.61
C HIS A 129 12.41 3.11 -24.66
N GLN A 130 11.32 2.37 -24.44
CA GLN A 130 11.28 1.18 -23.59
C GLN A 130 10.75 0.00 -24.38
N SER A 131 11.14 -1.21 -23.96
CA SER A 131 10.58 -2.45 -24.48
C SER A 131 10.14 -3.34 -23.33
N VAL A 132 9.05 -4.07 -23.55
CA VAL A 132 8.51 -5.06 -22.64
C VAL A 132 8.57 -6.39 -23.37
N CYS A 133 9.36 -7.34 -22.87
CA CYS A 133 9.56 -8.65 -23.52
C CYS A 133 9.92 -8.54 -25.02
N GLY A 134 10.71 -7.55 -25.40
CA GLY A 134 11.12 -7.30 -26.79
C GLY A 134 10.10 -6.53 -27.65
N ILE A 135 8.93 -6.21 -27.12
CA ILE A 135 7.92 -5.37 -27.80
C ILE A 135 8.22 -3.90 -27.48
N PRO A 136 8.44 -3.02 -28.47
CA PRO A 136 8.61 -1.58 -28.23
C PRO A 136 7.30 -0.98 -27.70
N VAL A 137 7.36 -0.20 -26.63
CA VAL A 137 6.17 0.42 -26.02
C VAL A 137 6.41 1.91 -25.75
N SER A 138 5.45 2.76 -26.14
CA SER A 138 5.47 4.19 -25.81
C SER A 138 5.11 4.45 -24.34
N LYS A 139 5.55 5.59 -23.80
CA LYS A 139 5.19 5.98 -22.41
C LYS A 139 3.68 6.12 -22.22
N ALA A 140 2.96 6.57 -23.25
CA ALA A 140 1.51 6.79 -23.20
C ALA A 140 0.74 5.46 -23.15
N THR A 141 1.11 4.50 -24.00
CA THR A 141 0.53 3.15 -24.02
C THR A 141 0.75 2.43 -22.69
N LEU A 142 1.96 2.50 -22.14
CA LEU A 142 2.25 1.84 -20.88
C LEU A 142 1.49 2.49 -19.71
N LYS A 143 1.31 3.81 -19.74
CA LYS A 143 0.49 4.52 -18.75
C LYS A 143 -0.99 4.12 -18.83
N SER A 144 -1.57 4.02 -20.03
CA SER A 144 -2.97 3.61 -20.18
C SER A 144 -3.18 2.16 -19.74
N PHE A 145 -2.24 1.26 -20.08
CA PHE A 145 -2.22 -0.13 -19.63
C PHE A 145 -2.23 -0.26 -18.10
N ILE A 146 -1.29 0.41 -17.42
CA ILE A 146 -1.16 0.33 -15.96
C ILE A 146 -2.38 0.95 -15.27
N ARG A 147 -2.92 2.05 -15.81
CA ARG A 147 -4.18 2.63 -15.31
C ARG A 147 -5.33 1.63 -15.39
N SER A 148 -5.49 0.96 -16.54
CA SER A 148 -6.55 -0.04 -16.73
C SER A 148 -6.42 -1.19 -15.72
N LYS A 149 -5.20 -1.70 -15.47
CA LYS A 149 -4.97 -2.71 -14.42
C LYS A 149 -5.29 -2.21 -13.02
N ILE A 150 -4.86 -1.00 -12.66
CA ILE A 150 -5.17 -0.39 -11.36
C ILE A 150 -6.68 -0.26 -11.17
N GLU A 151 -7.40 0.21 -12.19
CA GLU A 151 -8.85 0.37 -12.16
C GLU A 151 -9.55 -0.98 -12.00
N HIS A 152 -9.13 -1.99 -12.77
CA HIS A 152 -9.64 -3.35 -12.66
C HIS A 152 -9.50 -3.92 -11.24
N VAL A 153 -8.30 -3.82 -10.64
CA VAL A 153 -8.04 -4.27 -9.27
C VAL A 153 -8.92 -3.56 -8.24
N LEU A 154 -9.10 -2.25 -8.39
CA LEU A 154 -9.90 -1.45 -7.45
C LEU A 154 -11.40 -1.70 -7.59
N GLU A 155 -11.87 -2.03 -8.79
CA GLU A 155 -13.26 -2.45 -9.04
C GLU A 155 -13.52 -3.85 -8.51
N GLU A 156 -12.62 -4.81 -8.78
CA GLU A 156 -12.70 -6.19 -8.31
C GLU A 156 -12.75 -6.27 -6.78
N THR A 157 -11.97 -5.43 -6.10
CA THR A 157 -11.92 -5.38 -4.64
C THR A 157 -13.01 -4.50 -4.00
N GLU A 158 -13.82 -3.80 -4.80
CA GLU A 158 -14.83 -2.83 -4.36
C GLU A 158 -14.24 -1.66 -3.53
N LEU A 159 -12.97 -1.32 -3.77
CA LEU A 159 -12.22 -0.33 -2.99
C LEU A 159 -11.95 0.99 -3.73
N SER A 160 -12.44 1.14 -4.97
CA SER A 160 -12.22 2.34 -5.80
C SER A 160 -12.56 3.65 -5.09
N GLU A 161 -13.75 3.74 -4.50
CA GLU A 161 -14.26 4.91 -3.76
C GLU A 161 -13.96 4.87 -2.26
N ALA A 162 -13.37 3.77 -1.76
CA ALA A 162 -12.97 3.66 -0.37
C ALA A 162 -11.82 4.61 -0.05
N ARG A 163 -11.68 4.96 1.24
CA ARG A 163 -10.63 5.85 1.74
C ARG A 163 -9.80 5.09 2.75
N SER A 164 -8.48 5.16 2.64
CA SER A 164 -7.53 4.46 3.54
C SER A 164 -7.79 4.76 5.01
N ALA A 165 -8.30 5.96 5.34
CA ALA A 165 -8.68 6.31 6.70
C ALA A 165 -9.76 5.41 7.32
N LYS A 166 -10.55 4.69 6.51
CA LYS A 166 -11.66 3.82 6.93
C LYS A 166 -11.44 2.34 6.61
N CYS A 167 -10.45 1.99 5.79
CA CYS A 167 -10.11 0.62 5.45
C CYS A 167 -9.42 -0.09 6.63
N ASP A 168 -9.76 -1.36 6.84
CA ASP A 168 -9.14 -2.20 7.84
C ASP A 168 -8.00 -3.06 7.27
N GLU A 169 -7.45 -3.94 8.11
CA GLU A 169 -6.36 -4.86 7.75
C GLU A 169 -6.73 -5.79 6.58
N ASN A 170 -7.96 -6.31 6.57
CA ASN A 170 -8.42 -7.27 5.57
C ASN A 170 -8.64 -6.60 4.22
N ASP A 171 -9.13 -5.36 4.21
CA ASP A 171 -9.24 -4.56 2.98
C ASP A 171 -7.88 -4.41 2.30
N PHE A 172 -6.83 -4.07 3.07
CA PHE A 172 -5.48 -3.95 2.52
C PHE A 172 -4.89 -5.29 2.09
N LEU A 173 -5.16 -6.39 2.81
CA LEU A 173 -4.73 -7.71 2.37
C LEU A 173 -5.37 -8.13 1.05
N ARG A 174 -6.68 -7.91 0.91
CA ARG A 174 -7.44 -8.24 -0.29
C ARG A 174 -6.95 -7.40 -1.48
N LEU A 175 -6.70 -6.11 -1.24
CA LEU A 175 -6.13 -5.21 -2.23
C LEU A 175 -4.72 -5.63 -2.67
N LEU A 176 -3.84 -5.97 -1.72
CA LEU A 176 -2.48 -6.41 -2.02
C LEU A 176 -2.48 -7.71 -2.83
N LEU A 177 -3.34 -8.66 -2.47
CA LEU A 177 -3.49 -9.93 -3.19
C LEU A 177 -3.91 -9.68 -4.65
N ALA A 178 -4.94 -8.87 -4.87
CA ALA A 178 -5.45 -8.55 -6.21
C ALA A 178 -4.40 -7.82 -7.07
N PHE A 179 -3.60 -6.93 -6.49
CA PHE A 179 -2.46 -6.32 -7.19
C PHE A 179 -1.41 -7.36 -7.61
N ARG A 180 -1.08 -8.32 -6.74
CA ARG A 180 -0.13 -9.39 -7.05
C ARG A 180 -0.64 -10.31 -8.15
N GLU A 181 -1.92 -10.65 -8.14
CA GLU A 181 -2.58 -11.43 -9.20
C GLU A 181 -2.53 -10.70 -10.56
N ASN A 182 -2.52 -9.36 -10.52
CA ASN A 182 -2.32 -8.50 -11.69
C ASN A 182 -0.86 -8.11 -11.96
N ASN A 183 0.09 -8.77 -11.28
CA ASN A 183 1.54 -8.59 -11.42
C ASN A 183 2.06 -7.17 -11.12
N ILE A 184 1.37 -6.42 -10.27
CA ILE A 184 1.83 -5.12 -9.76
C ILE A 184 2.34 -5.33 -8.33
N TYR A 185 3.64 -5.10 -8.15
CA TYR A 185 4.33 -5.31 -6.87
C TYR A 185 4.76 -3.97 -6.26
N PHE A 186 4.90 -3.93 -4.93
CA PHE A 186 5.22 -2.70 -4.17
C PHE A 186 6.54 -2.76 -3.39
N THR A 187 7.49 -3.58 -3.84
CA THR A 187 8.85 -3.69 -3.27
C THR A 187 9.78 -2.56 -3.71
#